data_AF-A0AA39MZD6-F1
#
_entry.id   AF-A0AA39MZD6-F1
#
_cell.length_a   1.000
_cell.length_b   1.000
_cell.length_c   1.000
_cell.angle_alpha   90.00
_cell.angle_beta   90.00
_cell.angle_gamma   90.00
#
_symmetry.space_group_name_H-M   'P 1'
#
loop_
_entity.id
_entity.type
_entity.pdbx_description
1 polymer ?
#
loop_
_entity_poly.entity_id
_entity_poly.type
_entity_poly.pdbx_seq_one_letter_code
_entity_poly.pdbx_strand_id
1 'polypeptide(L)'
;MVISPLKALERDQVKQATKKGLDAFAINEDTYKTVKLWTCIRTTAQMVYLSPEMALSDSFMKLWKDSKFHAHLTAIVVDEAHCIDDAFCPTYRKLGDALHGFTGSDIPFVACTAMCQTTTFDMIWSSSVLGYRRWD
;
A
#
# COMPACT_ATOMS: atom_id res chain seq x y z
N MET A 1 2.61 -0.28 5.88
CA MET A 1 2.27 0.67 4.80
C MET A 1 0.81 0.49 4.42
N VAL A 2 0.08 1.55 4.08
CA VAL A 2 -1.35 1.51 3.74
C VAL A 2 -1.56 2.12 2.35
N ILE A 3 -2.10 1.33 1.42
CA ILE A 3 -2.44 1.75 0.07
C ILE A 3 -3.95 1.97 0.01
N SER A 4 -4.40 3.16 -0.36
CA SER A 4 -5.83 3.51 -0.40
C SER A 4 -6.16 4.29 -1.68
N PRO A 5 -7.32 4.07 -2.32
CA PRO A 5 -7.67 4.79 -3.55
C PRO A 5 -8.06 6.24 -3.29
N LEU A 6 -8.44 6.57 -2.05
CA LEU A 6 -9.00 7.86 -1.68
C LEU A 6 -7.89 8.84 -1.29
N LYS A 7 -7.23 9.43 -2.30
CA LYS A 7 -6.20 10.49 -2.13
C LYS A 7 -6.64 11.61 -1.18
N ALA A 8 -7.94 11.95 -1.17
CA ALA A 8 -8.50 12.98 -0.32
C ALA A 8 -8.41 12.67 1.19
N LEU A 9 -8.33 11.39 1.57
CA LEU A 9 -8.31 10.93 2.97
C LEU A 9 -6.92 10.77 3.55
N GLU A 10 -5.86 10.77 2.72
CA GLU A 10 -4.48 10.56 3.20
C GLU A 10 -4.10 11.57 4.29
N ARG A 11 -4.48 12.84 4.13
CA ARG A 11 -4.22 13.89 5.14
C ARG A 11 -4.91 13.61 6.46
N ASP A 12 -6.14 13.12 6.43
CA ASP A 12 -6.90 12.84 7.63
C ASP A 12 -6.43 11.56 8.31
N GLN A 13 -6.04 10.54 7.53
CA GLN A 13 -5.41 9.33 8.03
C GLN A 13 -4.06 9.62 8.73
N VAL A 14 -3.22 10.46 8.12
CA VAL A 14 -1.98 10.94 8.76
C VAL A 14 -2.28 11.67 10.06
N LYS A 15 -3.20 12.67 10.03
CA LYS A 15 -3.59 13.40 11.26
C LYS A 15 -4.07 12.48 12.37
N GLN A 16 -4.90 11.49 12.05
CA GLN A 16 -5.43 10.54 13.03
C GLN A 16 -4.33 9.65 13.61
N ALA A 17 -3.41 9.16 12.78
CA ALA A 17 -2.28 8.35 13.24
C ALA A 17 -1.31 9.17 14.10
N THR A 18 -0.97 10.39 13.69
CA THR A 18 -0.14 11.31 14.49
C THR A 18 -0.81 11.68 15.81
N LYS A 19 -2.14 11.87 15.84
CA LYS A 19 -2.88 12.10 17.09
C LYS A 19 -2.79 10.91 18.06
N LYS A 20 -2.57 9.70 17.55
CA LYS A 20 -2.32 8.49 18.34
C LYS A 20 -0.83 8.32 18.72
N GLY A 21 0.02 9.30 18.39
CA GLY A 21 1.45 9.28 18.69
C GLY A 21 2.29 8.49 17.70
N LEU A 22 1.77 8.17 16.51
CA LEU A 22 2.50 7.44 15.48
C LEU A 22 3.22 8.38 14.50
N ASP A 23 4.43 8.01 14.12
CA ASP A 23 5.16 8.68 13.04
C ASP A 23 4.55 8.29 11.68
N ALA A 24 3.58 9.08 11.25
CA ALA A 24 2.76 8.84 10.06
C ALA A 24 3.04 9.85 8.94
N PHE A 25 3.13 9.36 7.71
CA PHE A 25 3.40 10.18 6.54
C PHE A 25 2.51 9.78 5.36
N ALA A 26 2.24 10.72 4.47
CA ALA A 26 1.59 10.46 3.18
C ALA A 26 2.58 10.72 2.04
N ILE A 27 2.48 9.93 0.97
CA ILE A 27 3.22 10.14 -0.27
C ILE A 27 2.24 10.31 -1.41
N ASN A 28 2.22 11.52 -1.95
CA ASN A 28 1.36 11.96 -3.03
C ASN A 28 2.06 13.04 -3.86
N GLU A 29 1.35 13.55 -4.85
CA GLU A 29 1.84 14.57 -5.80
C GLU A 29 2.36 15.84 -5.12
N ASP A 30 1.89 16.17 -3.91
CA ASP A 30 2.36 17.34 -3.15
C ASP A 30 3.64 17.04 -2.35
N THR A 31 3.81 15.80 -1.89
CA THR A 31 4.80 15.45 -0.88
C THR A 31 6.01 14.68 -1.43
N TYR A 32 5.87 14.00 -2.57
CA TYR A 32 6.92 13.14 -3.14
C TYR A 32 8.23 13.87 -3.46
N LYS A 33 8.22 15.19 -3.64
CA LYS A 33 9.44 15.99 -3.88
C LYS A 33 10.25 16.27 -2.62
N THR A 34 9.71 15.95 -1.44
CA THR A 34 10.34 16.29 -0.16
C THR A 34 11.41 15.25 0.18
N VAL A 35 12.69 15.62 0.09
CA VAL A 35 13.82 14.69 0.35
C VAL A 35 13.77 14.08 1.76
N LYS A 36 13.43 14.89 2.78
CA LYS A 36 13.36 14.42 4.17
C LYS A 36 12.33 13.31 4.38
N LEU A 37 11.20 13.36 3.67
CA LEU A 37 10.13 12.36 3.74
C LEU A 37 10.67 10.98 3.39
N TRP A 38 11.41 10.89 2.29
CA TRP A 38 12.02 9.65 1.82
C TRP A 38 13.03 9.06 2.80
N THR A 39 13.76 9.90 3.53
CA THR A 39 14.63 9.43 4.62
C THR A 39 13.81 8.85 5.76
N CYS A 40 12.78 9.55 6.23
CA CYS A 40 11.91 9.07 7.32
C CYS A 40 11.23 7.74 6.96
N ILE A 41 10.72 7.59 5.74
CA ILE A 41 10.06 6.35 5.27
C ILE A 41 10.97 5.13 5.36
N ARG A 42 12.29 5.31 5.15
CA ARG A 42 13.27 4.23 5.19
C ARG A 42 13.67 3.80 6.61
N THR A 43 13.37 4.61 7.64
CA THR A 43 13.99 4.43 8.95
C THR A 43 13.06 4.60 10.15
N THR A 44 12.20 5.62 10.17
CA THR A 44 11.43 5.99 11.36
C THR A 44 9.92 5.93 11.17
N ALA A 45 9.43 5.95 9.93
CA ALA A 45 8.00 5.96 9.67
C ALA A 45 7.33 4.68 10.17
N GLN A 46 6.32 4.82 11.03
CA GLN A 46 5.50 3.72 11.51
C GLN A 46 4.28 3.50 10.62
N MET A 47 3.77 4.58 10.01
CA MET A 47 2.67 4.52 9.04
C MET A 47 3.00 5.34 7.81
N VAL A 48 2.75 4.77 6.64
CA VAL A 48 2.93 5.43 5.34
C VAL A 48 1.68 5.18 4.52
N TYR A 49 1.03 6.26 4.10
CA TYR A 49 -0.17 6.27 3.28
C TYR A 49 0.17 6.70 1.85
N LEU A 50 -0.37 6.01 0.86
CA LEU A 50 -0.18 6.34 -0.56
C LEU A 50 -1.29 5.76 -1.43
N SER A 51 -1.46 6.33 -2.62
CA SER A 51 -2.37 5.78 -3.62
C SER A 51 -1.76 4.60 -4.41
N PRO A 52 -2.58 3.73 -5.04
CA PRO A 52 -2.11 2.67 -5.92
C PRO A 52 -1.19 3.19 -7.05
N GLU A 53 -1.52 4.34 -7.63
CA GLU A 53 -0.73 4.97 -8.70
C GLU A 53 0.64 5.40 -8.19
N MET A 54 0.70 5.95 -6.97
CA MET A 54 1.97 6.34 -6.36
C MET A 54 2.83 5.12 -6.02
N ALA A 55 2.25 4.02 -5.55
CA ALA A 55 2.96 2.78 -5.27
C ALA A 55 3.61 2.14 -6.52
N LEU A 56 3.04 2.40 -7.70
CA LEU A 56 3.55 1.95 -9.00
C LEU A 56 4.40 3.00 -9.72
N SER A 57 4.58 4.20 -9.15
CA SER A 57 5.36 5.26 -9.77
C SER A 57 6.87 4.96 -9.77
N ASP A 58 7.60 5.46 -10.77
CA ASP A 58 9.06 5.29 -10.89
C ASP A 58 9.83 5.77 -9.65
N SER A 59 9.32 6.80 -8.97
CA SER A 59 9.91 7.31 -7.73
C SER A 59 9.83 6.28 -6.61
N PHE A 60 8.68 5.60 -6.50
CA PHE A 60 8.46 4.58 -5.48
C PHE A 60 9.11 3.25 -5.84
N MET A 61 9.26 2.94 -7.14
CA MET A 61 10.03 1.79 -7.63
C MET A 61 11.48 1.76 -7.12
N LYS A 62 12.10 2.93 -6.91
CA LYS A 62 13.43 3.02 -6.30
C LYS A 62 13.41 2.68 -4.82
N LEU A 63 12.33 3.03 -4.12
CA LEU A 63 12.15 2.70 -2.70
C LEU A 63 11.93 1.19 -2.51
N TRP A 64 11.19 0.55 -3.41
CA TRP A 64 11.01 -0.91 -3.41
C TRP A 64 12.33 -1.69 -3.46
N LYS A 65 13.35 -1.15 -4.14
CA LYS A 65 14.68 -1.76 -4.27
C LYS A 65 15.63 -1.39 -3.12
N ASP A 66 15.19 -0.55 -2.19
CA ASP A 66 16.01 -0.10 -1.07
C ASP A 66 15.96 -1.12 0.07
N SER A 67 17.11 -1.69 0.43
CA SER A 67 17.21 -2.73 1.44
C SER A 67 16.84 -2.24 2.85
N LYS A 68 17.05 -0.96 3.17
CA LYS A 68 16.66 -0.40 4.46
C LYS A 68 15.15 -0.30 4.57
N PHE A 69 14.50 0.15 3.49
CA PHE A 69 13.05 0.18 3.43
C PHE A 69 12.46 -1.22 3.53
N HIS A 70 12.99 -2.19 2.79
CA HIS A 70 12.50 -3.58 2.83
C HIS A 70 12.64 -4.19 4.24
N ALA A 71 13.78 -3.99 4.91
CA ALA A 71 13.97 -4.44 6.29
C ALA A 71 13.06 -3.73 7.32
N HIS A 72 12.64 -2.50 7.03
CA HIS A 72 11.73 -1.72 7.88
C HIS A 72 10.25 -1.99 7.59
N LEU A 73 9.92 -2.50 6.40
CA LEU A 73 8.56 -2.79 6.00
C LEU A 73 8.07 -4.06 6.69
N THR A 74 7.05 -3.94 7.54
CA THR A 74 6.49 -5.09 8.27
C THR A 74 5.23 -5.67 7.64
N ALA A 75 4.43 -4.84 6.97
CA ALA A 75 3.18 -5.27 6.35
C ALA A 75 2.70 -4.25 5.32
N ILE A 76 1.93 -4.73 4.34
CA ILE A 76 1.20 -3.90 3.39
C ILE A 76 -0.30 -4.08 3.62
N VAL A 77 -0.99 -2.98 3.87
CA VAL A 77 -2.44 -2.93 3.97
C VAL A 77 -2.99 -2.35 2.69
N VAL A 78 -3.94 -3.03 2.08
CA VAL A 78 -4.72 -2.56 0.93
C VAL A 78 -6.11 -2.20 1.44
N ASP A 79 -6.38 -0.90 1.48
CA ASP A 79 -7.66 -0.34 1.92
C ASP A 79 -8.62 -0.22 0.74
N GLU A 80 -9.92 -0.30 1.03
CA GLU A 80 -10.99 -0.41 0.05
C GLU A 80 -10.74 -1.50 -1.01
N ALA A 81 -10.32 -2.68 -0.56
CA ALA A 81 -9.99 -3.82 -1.43
C ALA A 81 -11.13 -4.24 -2.38
N HIS A 82 -12.38 -3.86 -2.09
CA HIS A 82 -13.51 -4.05 -2.99
C HIS A 82 -13.36 -3.35 -4.35
N CYS A 83 -12.50 -2.33 -4.45
CA CYS A 83 -12.16 -1.66 -5.70
C CYS A 83 -11.47 -2.57 -6.73
N ILE A 84 -11.14 -3.83 -6.38
CA ILE A 84 -10.60 -4.82 -7.33
C ILE A 84 -11.65 -5.32 -8.34
N ASP A 85 -12.92 -5.36 -7.92
CA ASP A 85 -14.07 -5.81 -8.71
C ASP A 85 -14.65 -4.64 -9.51
N ASP A 86 -14.48 -3.43 -9.00
CA ASP A 86 -15.00 -2.24 -9.65
C ASP A 86 -14.15 -1.87 -10.88
N ALA A 87 -14.79 -1.72 -12.04
CA ALA A 87 -14.12 -1.39 -13.31
C ALA A 87 -13.36 -0.05 -13.29
N PHE A 88 -13.51 0.72 -12.21
CA PHE A 88 -12.96 2.05 -12.00
C PHE A 88 -11.53 2.06 -11.44
N CYS A 89 -10.98 0.96 -10.92
CA CYS A 89 -9.61 0.96 -10.40
C CYS A 89 -8.73 -0.21 -10.93
N PRO A 90 -8.51 -0.29 -12.26
CA PRO A 90 -7.65 -1.31 -12.86
C PRO A 90 -6.20 -1.31 -12.31
N THR A 91 -5.79 -0.22 -11.66
CA THR A 91 -4.51 -0.09 -10.95
C THR A 91 -4.35 -1.13 -9.85
N TYR A 92 -5.42 -1.53 -9.13
CA TYR A 92 -5.34 -2.51 -8.03
C TYR A 92 -4.92 -3.90 -8.47
N ARG A 93 -5.37 -4.35 -9.65
CA ARG A 93 -4.98 -5.66 -10.18
C ARG A 93 -3.49 -5.70 -10.51
N LYS A 94 -2.99 -4.65 -11.17
CA LYS A 94 -1.56 -4.50 -11.49
C LYS A 94 -0.71 -4.33 -10.23
N LEU A 95 -1.28 -3.69 -9.20
CA LEU A 95 -0.62 -3.43 -7.95
C LEU A 95 -0.21 -4.73 -7.26
N GLY A 96 -1.10 -5.72 -7.12
CA GLY A 96 -0.72 -6.94 -6.41
C GLY A 96 0.41 -7.72 -7.08
N ASP A 97 0.35 -7.91 -8.39
CA ASP A 97 1.41 -8.61 -9.13
C ASP A 97 2.77 -7.89 -8.97
N ALA A 98 2.76 -6.55 -9.02
CA ALA A 98 3.96 -5.75 -8.84
C ALA A 98 4.50 -5.81 -7.40
N LEU A 99 3.62 -5.65 -6.40
CA LEU A 99 3.99 -5.65 -4.99
C LEU A 99 4.61 -6.98 -4.57
N HIS A 100 4.11 -8.11 -5.06
CA HIS A 100 4.73 -9.41 -4.81
C HIS A 100 6.13 -9.52 -5.41
N GLY A 101 6.33 -8.98 -6.62
CA GLY A 101 7.66 -8.90 -7.23
C GLY A 101 8.67 -8.10 -6.40
N PHE A 102 8.22 -7.07 -5.68
CA PHE A 102 9.10 -6.22 -4.87
C PHE A 102 9.33 -6.73 -3.46
N THR A 103 8.30 -7.30 -2.85
CA THR A 103 8.32 -7.65 -1.43
C THR A 103 8.78 -9.07 -1.19
N GLY A 104 8.69 -9.94 -2.20
CA GLY A 104 9.00 -11.36 -2.05
C GLY A 104 8.05 -12.03 -1.07
N SER A 105 8.51 -13.08 -0.40
CA SER A 105 7.66 -13.92 0.44
C SER A 105 7.48 -13.48 1.89
N ASP A 106 8.24 -12.50 2.34
CA ASP A 106 8.37 -12.24 3.78
C ASP A 106 7.38 -11.19 4.28
N ILE A 107 6.81 -10.38 3.39
CA ILE A 107 5.91 -9.28 3.76
C ILE A 107 4.45 -9.73 3.64
N PRO A 108 3.68 -9.74 4.75
CA PRO A 108 2.26 -10.04 4.72
C PRO A 108 1.44 -8.90 4.11
N PHE A 109 0.35 -9.29 3.46
CA PHE A 109 -0.65 -8.39 2.89
C PHE A 109 -1.95 -8.50 3.68
N VAL A 110 -2.59 -7.35 3.92
CA VAL A 110 -3.87 -7.27 4.63
C VAL A 110 -4.87 -6.52 3.77
N ALA A 111 -5.98 -7.16 3.43
CA ALA A 111 -7.08 -6.54 2.71
C ALA A 111 -8.11 -5.96 3.69
N CYS A 112 -8.49 -4.70 3.52
CA CYS A 112 -9.54 -4.06 4.29
C CYS A 112 -10.63 -3.56 3.34
N THR A 113 -11.90 -3.84 3.65
CA THR A 113 -13.03 -3.22 2.94
C THR A 113 -14.29 -3.24 3.80
N ALA A 114 -15.13 -2.22 3.64
CA ALA A 114 -16.45 -2.15 4.25
C ALA A 114 -17.55 -2.87 3.46
N MET A 115 -17.37 -3.06 2.14
CA MET A 115 -18.36 -3.68 1.24
C MET A 115 -17.74 -4.88 0.55
N CYS A 116 -18.14 -6.10 0.92
CA CYS A 116 -17.59 -7.32 0.33
C CYS A 116 -18.74 -8.25 -0.07
N GLN A 117 -19.07 -8.27 -1.37
CA GLN A 117 -19.95 -9.31 -1.92
C GLN A 117 -19.14 -10.60 -2.10
N THR A 118 -19.80 -11.75 -2.17
CA THR A 118 -19.13 -13.06 -2.35
C THR A 118 -18.24 -13.07 -3.59
N THR A 119 -18.70 -12.50 -4.71
CA THR A 119 -17.91 -12.37 -5.95
C THR A 119 -16.67 -11.52 -5.74
N THR A 120 -16.80 -10.39 -5.06
CA THR A 120 -15.68 -9.50 -4.72
C THR A 120 -14.69 -10.19 -3.78
N PHE A 121 -15.18 -10.94 -2.78
CA PHE A 121 -14.33 -11.75 -1.90
C PHE A 121 -13.57 -12.80 -2.70
N ASP A 122 -14.25 -13.56 -3.56
CA ASP A 122 -13.63 -14.57 -4.41
C ASP A 122 -12.59 -13.94 -5.34
N MET A 123 -12.84 -12.74 -5.87
CA MET A 123 -11.86 -11.99 -6.64
C MET A 123 -10.66 -11.57 -5.79
N ILE A 124 -10.86 -10.99 -4.60
CA ILE A 124 -9.77 -10.64 -3.68
C ILE A 124 -8.94 -11.89 -3.34
N TRP A 125 -9.61 -13.00 -3.03
CA TRP A 125 -9.01 -14.26 -2.60
C TRP A 125 -8.29 -15.02 -3.72
N SER A 126 -8.86 -15.00 -4.93
CA SER A 126 -8.26 -15.63 -6.11
C SER A 126 -7.22 -14.74 -6.79
N SER A 127 -7.31 -13.42 -6.58
CA SER A 127 -6.29 -12.51 -7.04
C SER A 127 -5.01 -12.76 -6.27
N SER A 128 -3.92 -12.84 -7.03
CA SER A 128 -2.56 -12.90 -6.51
C SER A 128 -2.23 -11.74 -5.58
N VAL A 129 -3.09 -10.71 -5.47
CA VAL A 129 -2.88 -9.45 -4.76
C VAL A 129 -2.98 -9.62 -3.24
N LEU A 130 -3.89 -10.50 -2.76
CA LEU A 130 -4.31 -10.54 -1.35
C LEU A 130 -4.64 -11.96 -0.82
N GLY A 131 -4.67 -12.97 -1.68
CA GLY A 131 -5.08 -14.33 -1.34
C GLY A 131 -4.01 -15.41 -1.52
N TYR A 132 -4.44 -16.67 -1.38
CA TYR A 132 -3.62 -17.88 -1.17
C TYR A 132 -2.33 -17.91 -1.99
N ARG A 133 -1.19 -17.82 -1.29
CA ARG A 133 0.09 -18.24 -1.87
C ARG A 133 0.06 -19.74 -2.08
N ARG A 134 0.26 -20.17 -3.32
CA ARG A 134 0.78 -21.50 -3.58
C ARG A 134 2.20 -21.58 -3.02
N TRP A 135 2.36 -22.39 -1.98
CA TRP A 135 3.64 -22.81 -1.45
C TRP A 135 4.16 -23.91 -2.37
N ASP A 136 4.68 -23.52 -3.53
CA ASP A 136 5.36 -24.44 -4.45
C ASP A 136 6.86 -24.45 -4.14
#